data_AF-A0A538IBQ2-F1
#
_entry.id   AF-A0A538IBQ2-F1
#
_cell.length_a   1.000
_cell.length_b   1.000
_cell.length_c   1.000
_cell.angle_alpha   90.00
_cell.angle_beta   90.00
_cell.angle_gamma   90.00
#
_symmetry.space_group_name_H-M   'P 1'
#
loop_
_entity.id
_entity.type
_entity.pdbx_description
1 polymer ?
#
loop_
_entity_poly.entity_id
_entity_poly.type
_entity_poly.pdbx_seq_one_letter_code
_entity_poly.pdbx_strand_id
1 'polypeptide(L)'
;MAICASCGQESPDGFRFCGACGAPVDAPAPAREQRKTVTVVFCDVTGSTALGESTDPEALRALLARYFERMKGIVEAHGGSVEKFIGDAVMAVFGVPVSHEDDALRACRAALEMRDAFPELGIAGRIGVNTGEVVTGTEERLATGDAVNVAARLEQAAQPGEVLIGEATLGLVRTAMEVGDERLLELKGKAEAVPAWPLLAATGDVARRFATPMVGRETELRRLHDAFQQAVHDRSCQLFTVLGSAGVGKSRLAAEFLGELEARVVRGRCLSYGDGITYWPVVEILKQFGTLPEGDAERPLSSLLGESEMPAAADEIAWGFRKLLEQEAREQPLVCVLDDLHWGEETLLDLVEHVADLSRDAPILLLIMARPELLERRPAWGGGKWNATTVLLEPLDAAETERLLA
;
A
#
# COMPACT_ATOMS: atom_id res chain seq x y z
N MET A 1 -8.86 25.89 -33.37
CA MET A 1 -7.71 24.97 -33.26
C MET A 1 -7.36 24.84 -31.79
N ALA A 2 -7.16 23.62 -31.30
CA ALA A 2 -6.76 23.35 -29.92
C ALA A 2 -5.28 22.92 -29.89
N ILE A 3 -4.51 23.40 -28.91
CA ILE A 3 -3.11 23.03 -28.75
C ILE A 3 -3.03 21.82 -27.83
N CYS A 4 -2.39 20.75 -28.27
CA CYS A 4 -2.24 19.54 -27.47
C CYS A 4 -1.39 19.82 -26.21
N ALA A 5 -1.96 19.58 -25.02
CA ALA A 5 -1.25 19.78 -23.76
C ALA A 5 -0.05 18.84 -23.55
N SER A 6 0.01 17.72 -24.27
CA SER A 6 1.09 16.74 -24.15
C SER A 6 2.29 17.02 -25.05
N CYS A 7 2.08 17.54 -26.28
CA CYS A 7 3.17 17.72 -27.25
C CYS A 7 3.25 19.12 -27.88
N GLY A 8 2.33 20.03 -27.53
CA GLY A 8 2.31 21.40 -28.05
C GLY A 8 1.85 21.54 -29.51
N GLN A 9 1.49 20.45 -30.18
CA GLN A 9 1.05 20.47 -31.58
C GLN A 9 -0.37 21.03 -31.70
N GLU A 10 -0.58 21.91 -32.68
CA GLU A 10 -1.91 22.40 -33.06
C GLU A 10 -2.75 21.27 -33.69
N SER A 11 -3.96 21.08 -33.16
CA SER A 11 -4.93 20.13 -33.67
C SER A 11 -6.11 20.88 -34.32
N PRO A 12 -6.52 20.48 -35.54
CA PRO A 12 -7.69 21.05 -36.22
C PRO A 12 -8.97 20.90 -35.39
N ASP A 13 -9.89 21.86 -35.55
CA ASP A 13 -11.17 21.82 -34.84
C ASP A 13 -11.98 20.56 -35.17
N GLY A 14 -12.46 19.87 -34.12
CA GLY A 14 -13.23 18.62 -34.23
C GLY A 14 -12.44 17.31 -34.03
N PHE A 15 -11.12 17.37 -33.84
CA PHE A 15 -10.30 16.19 -33.54
C PHE A 15 -10.32 15.84 -32.04
N ARG A 16 -10.65 14.59 -31.70
CA ARG A 16 -10.66 14.11 -30.30
C ARG A 16 -9.27 13.74 -29.78
N PHE A 17 -8.34 13.40 -30.67
CA PHE A 17 -6.97 12.99 -30.35
C PHE A 17 -5.97 13.74 -31.23
N CYS A 18 -4.78 13.96 -30.70
CA CYS A 18 -3.68 14.63 -31.38
C CYS A 18 -3.15 13.71 -32.48
N GLY A 19 -3.11 14.20 -33.71
CA GLY A 19 -2.59 13.44 -34.84
C GLY A 19 -1.09 13.13 -34.78
N ALA A 20 -0.34 13.76 -33.86
CA ALA A 20 1.09 13.55 -33.70
C ALA A 20 1.43 12.56 -32.58
N CYS A 21 0.90 12.73 -31.37
CA CYS A 21 1.23 11.90 -30.21
C CYS A 21 0.08 11.00 -29.71
N GLY A 22 -1.13 11.11 -30.29
CA GLY A 22 -2.30 10.33 -29.88
C GLY A 22 -2.98 10.80 -28.59
N ALA A 23 -2.48 11.84 -27.92
CA ALA A 23 -3.08 12.36 -26.69
C ALA A 23 -4.44 13.03 -26.96
N PRO A 24 -5.45 12.90 -26.08
CA PRO A 24 -6.76 13.53 -26.26
C PRO A 24 -6.64 15.07 -26.25
N VAL A 25 -7.33 15.74 -27.18
CA VAL A 25 -7.17 17.19 -27.46
C VAL A 25 -8.29 18.04 -26.85
N ASP A 26 -9.50 17.50 -26.69
CA ASP A 26 -10.60 18.19 -26.02
C ASP A 26 -11.61 17.19 -25.44
N ALA A 27 -11.48 16.93 -24.14
CA ALA A 27 -12.55 16.77 -23.16
C ALA A 27 -11.93 16.23 -21.86
N PRO A 28 -12.02 16.92 -20.70
CA PRO A 28 -12.12 16.16 -19.46
C PRO A 28 -13.31 15.23 -19.66
N ALA A 29 -13.08 13.91 -19.60
CA ALA A 29 -14.19 12.97 -19.61
C ALA A 29 -15.21 13.48 -18.58
N PRO A 30 -16.50 13.66 -18.93
CA PRO A 30 -17.49 14.02 -17.94
C PRO A 30 -17.32 13.03 -16.80
N ALA A 31 -17.10 13.54 -15.59
CA ALA A 31 -16.86 12.72 -14.43
C ALA A 31 -18.08 11.82 -14.26
N ARG A 32 -18.00 10.61 -14.82
CA ARG A 32 -19.08 9.66 -14.79
C ARG A 32 -19.27 9.33 -13.32
N GLU A 33 -20.44 9.66 -12.80
CA GLU A 33 -20.89 9.19 -11.50
C GLU A 33 -20.63 7.68 -11.43
N GLN A 34 -19.66 7.30 -10.62
CA GLN A 34 -19.24 5.93 -10.41
C GLN A 34 -19.46 5.58 -8.96
N ARG A 35 -20.12 4.45 -8.71
CA ARG A 35 -20.17 3.86 -7.38
C ARG A 35 -18.83 3.22 -7.11
N LYS A 36 -18.16 3.67 -6.05
CA LYS A 36 -16.90 3.10 -5.57
C LYS A 36 -17.07 2.72 -4.11
N THR A 37 -16.49 1.58 -3.73
CA THR A 37 -16.31 1.25 -2.33
C THR A 37 -15.12 2.04 -1.80
N VAL A 38 -15.33 2.80 -0.73
CA VAL A 38 -14.30 3.63 -0.11
C VAL A 38 -14.31 3.41 1.39
N THR A 39 -13.19 3.74 2.04
CA THR A 39 -13.14 3.85 3.51
C THR A 39 -13.01 5.30 3.91
N VAL A 40 -13.94 5.78 4.72
CA VAL A 40 -14.03 7.17 5.17
C VAL A 40 -13.55 7.27 6.61
N VAL A 41 -12.70 8.24 6.89
CA VAL A 41 -12.22 8.59 8.23
C VAL A 41 -12.73 9.99 8.57
N PHE A 42 -13.45 10.09 9.69
CA PHE A 42 -13.80 11.36 10.33
C PHE A 42 -13.01 11.51 11.61
N CYS A 43 -12.45 12.70 11.81
CA CYS A 43 -11.65 13.04 12.98
C CYS A 43 -12.04 14.43 13.47
N ASP A 44 -12.39 14.56 14.73
CA ASP A 44 -12.85 15.81 15.33
C ASP A 44 -12.10 16.13 16.62
N VAL A 45 -11.93 17.41 16.93
CA VAL A 45 -11.25 17.85 18.15
C VAL A 45 -12.28 18.00 19.27
N THR A 46 -12.12 17.24 20.35
CA THR A 46 -13.05 17.32 21.48
C THR A 46 -12.92 18.66 22.19
N GLY A 47 -14.04 19.33 22.40
CA GLY A 47 -14.09 20.56 23.22
C GLY A 47 -13.53 21.80 22.52
N SER A 48 -13.36 21.77 21.20
CA SER A 48 -12.88 22.90 20.39
C SER A 48 -13.71 24.17 20.55
N THR A 49 -15.03 24.05 20.76
CA THR A 49 -15.91 25.20 21.02
C THR A 49 -15.57 25.89 22.33
N ALA A 50 -15.34 25.12 23.40
CA ALA A 50 -14.91 25.66 24.69
C ALA A 50 -13.48 26.20 24.63
N LEU A 51 -12.59 25.53 23.89
CA LEU A 51 -11.24 26.00 23.61
C LEU A 51 -11.26 27.36 22.89
N GLY A 52 -12.20 27.56 21.97
CA GLY A 52 -12.34 28.80 21.20
C GLY A 52 -12.91 29.98 21.99
N GLU A 53 -13.66 29.73 23.06
CA GLU A 53 -14.15 30.78 23.96
C GLU A 53 -13.10 31.20 25.01
N SER A 54 -12.19 30.30 25.40
CA SER A 54 -11.20 30.55 26.47
C SER A 54 -9.79 30.86 25.98
N THR A 55 -9.53 30.80 24.68
CA THR A 55 -8.19 30.95 24.08
C THR A 55 -8.15 32.15 23.15
N ASP A 56 -6.99 32.83 23.12
CA ASP A 56 -6.74 33.89 22.15
C ASP A 56 -6.96 33.38 20.69
N PRO A 57 -7.72 34.10 19.84
CA PRO A 57 -8.04 33.65 18.48
C PRO A 57 -6.82 33.36 17.60
N GLU A 58 -5.70 34.04 17.79
CA GLU A 58 -4.47 33.81 17.02
C GLU A 58 -3.79 32.52 17.45
N ALA A 59 -3.73 32.26 18.76
CA ALA A 59 -3.22 31.02 19.32
C ALA A 59 -4.06 29.80 18.88
N LEU A 60 -5.39 29.93 18.87
CA LEU A 60 -6.29 28.88 18.38
C LEU A 60 -6.09 28.59 16.89
N ARG A 61 -5.96 29.63 16.06
CA ARG A 61 -5.66 29.47 14.62
C ARG A 61 -4.34 28.74 14.39
N ALA A 62 -3.30 29.10 15.13
CA ALA A 62 -2.00 28.45 15.01
C ALA A 62 -2.04 26.97 15.42
N LEU A 63 -2.79 26.64 16.49
CA LEU A 63 -3.01 25.26 16.92
C LEU A 63 -3.76 24.45 15.87
N LEU A 64 -4.88 24.97 15.35
CA LEU A 64 -5.67 24.31 14.32
C LEU A 64 -4.86 24.11 13.03
N ALA A 65 -4.05 25.09 12.62
CA ALA A 65 -3.17 24.95 11.46
C ALA A 65 -2.16 23.80 11.63
N ARG A 66 -1.52 23.69 12.80
CA ARG A 66 -0.61 22.58 13.12
C ARG A 66 -1.33 21.23 13.15
N TYR A 67 -2.52 21.21 13.74
CA TYR A 67 -3.37 20.02 13.77
C TYR A 67 -3.73 19.56 12.35
N PHE A 68 -4.23 20.45 11.49
CA PHE A 68 -4.60 20.09 10.13
C PHE A 68 -3.40 19.60 9.31
N GLU A 69 -2.25 20.25 9.43
CA GLU A 69 -1.04 19.83 8.72
C GLU A 69 -0.59 18.43 9.19
N ARG A 70 -0.62 18.16 10.50
CA ARG A 70 -0.25 16.85 11.05
C ARG A 70 -1.21 15.76 10.60
N MET A 71 -2.52 15.99 10.67
CA MET A 71 -3.54 15.01 10.26
C MET A 71 -3.48 14.73 8.76
N LYS A 72 -3.31 15.78 7.95
CA LYS A 72 -3.14 15.67 6.50
C LYS A 72 -1.90 14.83 6.16
N GLY A 73 -0.76 15.12 6.77
CA GLY A 73 0.48 14.38 6.55
C GLY A 73 0.34 12.88 6.88
N ILE A 74 -0.36 12.54 7.97
CA ILE A 74 -0.63 11.13 8.33
C ILE A 74 -1.52 10.47 7.26
N VAL A 75 -2.65 11.11 6.90
CA VAL A 75 -3.57 10.56 5.88
C VAL A 75 -2.86 10.33 4.55
N GLU A 76 -2.07 11.29 4.09
CA GLU A 76 -1.32 11.21 2.82
C GLU A 76 -0.18 10.18 2.88
N ALA A 77 0.49 10.02 4.03
CA ALA A 77 1.52 9.00 4.22
C ALA A 77 0.96 7.56 4.14
N HIS A 78 -0.28 7.37 4.60
CA HIS A 78 -1.02 6.12 4.38
C HIS A 78 -1.76 6.11 3.04
N GLY A 79 -1.58 7.13 2.19
CA GLY A 79 -2.11 7.34 0.84
C GLY A 79 -3.64 7.38 0.73
N GLY A 80 -4.29 7.93 1.76
CA GLY A 80 -5.62 8.50 1.65
C GLY A 80 -5.57 9.93 1.14
N SER A 81 -6.73 10.51 0.84
CA SER A 81 -6.89 11.91 0.44
C SER A 81 -7.76 12.65 1.44
N VAL A 82 -7.36 13.86 1.85
CA VAL A 82 -8.21 14.75 2.64
C VAL A 82 -9.20 15.44 1.71
N GLU A 83 -10.50 15.25 1.96
CA GLU A 83 -11.57 15.78 1.11
C GLU A 83 -11.90 17.23 1.50
N LYS A 84 -12.18 17.46 2.79
CA LYS A 84 -12.56 18.79 3.32
C LYS A 84 -12.33 18.91 4.81
N PHE A 85 -12.13 20.15 5.23
CA PHE A 85 -12.15 20.56 6.63
C PHE A 85 -13.52 21.17 6.95
N ILE A 86 -14.17 20.69 8.00
CA ILE A 86 -15.49 21.20 8.42
C ILE A 86 -15.34 21.74 9.84
N GLY A 87 -15.05 23.04 9.96
CA GLY A 87 -14.66 23.61 11.25
C GLY A 87 -13.31 23.04 11.67
N ASP A 88 -13.30 22.28 12.75
CA ASP A 88 -12.18 21.51 13.31
C ASP A 88 -12.17 20.02 12.94
N ALA A 89 -13.21 19.56 12.23
CA ALA A 89 -13.27 18.19 11.75
C ALA A 89 -12.49 17.98 10.45
N VAL A 90 -11.77 16.86 10.37
CA VAL A 90 -11.06 16.36 9.19
C VAL A 90 -11.86 15.20 8.61
N MET A 91 -12.19 15.30 7.32
CA MET A 91 -12.75 14.19 6.54
C MET A 91 -11.71 13.70 5.54
N ALA A 92 -11.30 12.44 5.68
CA ALA A 92 -10.39 11.77 4.77
C ALA A 92 -11.05 10.54 4.13
N VAL A 93 -10.59 10.20 2.93
CA VAL A 93 -11.12 9.10 2.13
C VAL A 93 -9.98 8.27 1.57
N PHE A 94 -10.12 6.95 1.70
CA PHE A 94 -9.26 5.95 1.09
C PHE A 94 -10.05 5.26 -0.02
N GLY A 95 -9.40 5.08 -1.17
CA GLY A 95 -9.99 4.47 -2.35
C GLY A 95 -10.42 5.44 -3.46
N VAL A 96 -10.14 6.74 -3.28
CA VAL A 96 -10.33 7.81 -4.27
C VAL A 96 -9.07 8.69 -4.28
N PRO A 97 -8.56 9.10 -5.46
CA PRO A 97 -9.03 8.75 -6.81
C PRO A 97 -8.74 7.29 -7.21
N VAL A 98 -7.74 6.67 -6.57
CA VAL A 98 -7.29 5.29 -6.82
C VAL A 98 -7.74 4.38 -5.69
N SER A 99 -8.30 3.22 -6.05
CA SER A 99 -8.75 2.19 -5.10
C SER A 99 -7.72 1.08 -4.95
N HIS A 100 -7.53 0.62 -3.71
CA HIS A 100 -6.61 -0.45 -3.33
C HIS A 100 -7.35 -1.51 -2.50
N GLU A 101 -6.91 -2.76 -2.59
CA GLU A 101 -7.52 -3.87 -1.82
C GLU A 101 -7.38 -3.69 -0.30
N ASP A 102 -6.38 -2.94 0.16
CA ASP A 102 -6.06 -2.69 1.56
C ASP A 102 -6.47 -1.29 2.06
N ASP A 103 -7.34 -0.57 1.35
CA ASP A 103 -7.77 0.79 1.72
C ASP A 103 -8.38 0.85 3.14
N ALA A 104 -9.17 -0.14 3.54
CA ALA A 104 -9.73 -0.21 4.89
C ALA A 104 -8.64 -0.37 5.96
N LEU A 105 -7.63 -1.19 5.68
CA LEU A 105 -6.50 -1.42 6.58
C LEU A 105 -5.65 -0.15 6.74
N ARG A 106 -5.35 0.53 5.62
CA ARG A 106 -4.60 1.78 5.58
C ARG A 106 -5.33 2.89 6.33
N ALA A 107 -6.64 2.99 6.16
CA ALA A 107 -7.48 3.93 6.90
C ALA A 107 -7.46 3.67 8.42
N CYS A 108 -7.55 2.41 8.86
CA CYS A 108 -7.45 2.04 10.27
C CYS A 108 -6.06 2.34 10.87
N ARG A 109 -4.98 2.11 10.11
CA ARG A 109 -3.61 2.47 10.54
C ARG A 109 -3.43 3.97 10.66
N ALA A 110 -3.90 4.73 9.67
CA ALA A 110 -3.89 6.18 9.71
C ALA A 110 -4.69 6.69 10.92
N ALA A 111 -5.88 6.14 11.18
CA ALA A 111 -6.71 6.52 12.33
C ALA A 111 -6.02 6.28 13.68
N LEU A 112 -5.30 5.16 13.84
CA LEU A 112 -4.50 4.89 15.05
C LEU A 112 -3.36 5.90 15.20
N GLU A 113 -2.63 6.20 14.13
CA GLU A 113 -1.56 7.19 14.16
C GLU A 113 -2.08 8.62 14.43
N MET A 114 -3.24 8.98 13.87
CA MET A 114 -3.93 10.23 14.15
C MET A 114 -4.33 10.34 15.63
N ARG A 115 -4.88 9.26 16.21
CA ARG A 115 -5.20 9.17 17.64
C ARG A 115 -3.94 9.42 18.48
N ASP A 116 -2.83 8.77 18.13
CA ASP A 116 -1.58 8.82 18.88
C ASP A 116 -0.87 10.17 18.74
N ALA A 117 -1.19 10.96 17.71
CA ALA A 117 -0.67 12.32 17.51
C ALA A 117 -1.38 13.40 18.33
N PHE A 118 -2.61 13.16 18.83
CA PHE A 118 -3.34 14.17 19.61
C PHE A 118 -2.60 14.66 20.87
N PRO A 119 -1.99 13.78 21.71
CA PRO A 119 -1.25 14.22 22.89
C PRO A 119 -0.05 15.12 22.55
N GLU A 120 0.63 14.90 21.43
CA GLU A 120 1.76 15.72 20.96
C GLU A 120 1.33 17.16 20.63
N LEU A 121 0.06 17.33 20.24
CA LEU A 121 -0.56 18.61 19.92
C LEU A 121 -1.23 19.25 21.14
N GLY A 122 -1.27 18.56 22.29
CA GLY A 122 -1.92 19.05 23.51
C GLY A 122 -3.44 19.14 23.42
N ILE A 123 -4.05 18.34 22.54
CA ILE A 123 -5.50 18.29 22.31
C ILE A 123 -6.00 16.87 22.52
N ALA A 124 -7.32 16.71 22.62
CA ALA A 124 -7.98 15.42 22.55
C ALA A 124 -8.88 15.42 21.32
N GLY A 125 -9.01 14.28 20.66
CA GLY A 125 -9.95 14.14 19.55
C GLY A 125 -10.52 12.74 19.50
N ARG A 126 -11.49 12.58 18.61
CA ARG A 126 -12.27 11.35 18.46
C ARG A 126 -12.37 11.02 16.98
N ILE A 127 -12.36 9.73 16.66
CA ILE A 127 -12.23 9.27 15.27
C ILE A 127 -13.27 8.20 14.97
N GLY A 128 -13.89 8.27 13.80
CA GLY A 128 -14.81 7.29 13.26
C GLY A 128 -14.39 6.83 11.88
N VAL A 129 -14.38 5.52 11.65
CA VAL A 129 -14.01 4.91 10.37
C VAL A 129 -15.12 4.00 9.89
N ASN A 130 -15.53 4.17 8.64
CA ASN A 130 -16.50 3.26 8.02
C ASN A 130 -16.22 3.03 6.55
N THR A 131 -16.46 1.81 6.08
CA THR A 131 -16.32 1.39 4.69
C THR A 131 -17.70 1.22 4.05
N GLY A 132 -17.84 1.66 2.80
CA GLY A 132 -19.06 1.40 2.03
C GLY A 132 -19.07 2.10 0.68
N GLU A 133 -20.16 1.94 -0.06
CA GLU A 133 -20.31 2.53 -1.38
C GLU A 133 -20.62 4.03 -1.30
N VAL A 134 -19.91 4.82 -2.11
CA VAL A 134 -20.16 6.24 -2.34
C VAL A 134 -20.22 6.52 -3.84
N VAL A 135 -20.88 7.61 -4.23
CA VAL A 135 -20.93 8.06 -5.62
C VAL A 135 -19.86 9.15 -5.81
N THR A 136 -18.93 8.92 -6.74
CA THR A 136 -17.90 9.89 -7.12
C THR A 136 -18.17 10.42 -8.52
N GLY A 137 -18.12 11.75 -8.75
CA GLY A 137 -18.26 12.30 -10.11
C GLY A 137 -18.96 13.67 -10.25
N THR A 138 -19.39 14.31 -9.17
CA THR A 138 -19.88 15.70 -9.19
C THR A 138 -18.73 16.71 -9.06
N GLU A 139 -18.97 18.01 -9.24
CA GLU A 139 -17.95 19.06 -8.97
C GLU A 139 -17.38 19.00 -7.54
N GLU A 140 -18.12 18.36 -6.61
CA GLU A 140 -17.64 17.90 -5.30
C GLU A 140 -17.07 16.47 -5.42
N ARG A 141 -15.81 16.27 -5.03
CA ARG A 141 -15.01 15.04 -5.28
C ARG A 141 -15.59 13.77 -4.59
N LEU A 142 -16.47 13.92 -3.61
CA LEU A 142 -17.28 12.83 -3.03
C LEU A 142 -18.74 13.28 -2.79
N ALA A 143 -19.68 12.73 -3.56
CA ALA A 143 -21.10 12.95 -3.35
C ALA A 143 -21.65 11.91 -2.35
N THR A 144 -22.20 12.42 -1.26
CA THR A 144 -23.26 11.82 -0.41
C THR A 144 -23.41 10.29 -0.46
N GLY A 145 -23.04 9.61 0.62
CA GLY A 145 -23.27 8.17 0.78
C GLY A 145 -23.58 7.82 2.23
N ASP A 146 -24.33 6.73 2.44
CA ASP A 146 -24.62 6.23 3.79
C ASP A 146 -23.33 5.96 4.57
N ALA A 147 -22.28 5.52 3.87
CA ALA A 147 -20.96 5.27 4.45
C ALA A 147 -20.32 6.52 5.10
N VAL A 148 -20.45 7.69 4.47
CA VAL A 148 -19.95 8.97 4.99
C VAL A 148 -20.72 9.36 6.25
N ASN A 149 -22.04 9.22 6.23
CA ASN A 149 -22.90 9.54 7.37
C ASN A 149 -22.62 8.62 8.56
N VAL A 150 -22.43 7.32 8.31
CA VAL A 150 -22.08 6.36 9.37
C VAL A 150 -20.72 6.70 9.96
N ALA A 151 -19.68 6.98 9.16
CA ALA A 151 -18.36 7.34 9.67
C ALA A 151 -18.41 8.58 10.58
N ALA A 152 -19.11 9.64 10.17
CA ALA A 152 -19.29 10.84 11.00
C ALA A 152 -20.03 10.56 12.32
N ARG A 153 -21.00 9.64 12.31
CA ARG A 153 -21.75 9.28 13.52
C ARG A 153 -20.96 8.39 14.46
N LEU A 154 -20.12 7.50 13.93
CA LEU A 154 -19.17 6.72 14.71
C LEU A 154 -18.19 7.66 15.42
N GLU A 155 -17.68 8.67 14.72
CA GLU A 155 -16.84 9.71 15.30
C GLU A 155 -17.55 10.44 16.44
N GLN A 156 -18.79 10.91 16.22
CA GLN A 156 -19.56 11.60 17.26
C GLN A 156 -19.84 10.75 18.51
N ALA A 157 -19.98 9.44 18.34
CA ALA A 157 -20.23 8.49 19.42
C ALA A 157 -18.94 8.04 20.14
N ALA A 158 -17.77 8.28 19.56
CA ALA A 158 -16.49 7.91 20.14
C ALA A 158 -16.13 8.81 21.34
N GLN A 159 -15.47 8.21 22.34
CA GLN A 159 -14.90 8.94 23.46
C GLN A 159 -13.63 9.69 23.05
N PRO A 160 -13.18 10.71 23.82
CA PRO A 160 -11.92 11.39 23.53
C PRO A 160 -10.74 10.41 23.61
N GLY A 161 -9.91 10.39 22.57
CA GLY A 161 -8.82 9.43 22.39
C GLY A 161 -9.25 8.08 21.81
N GLU A 162 -10.50 7.94 21.39
CA GLU A 162 -11.04 6.68 20.87
C GLU A 162 -11.19 6.70 19.34
N VAL A 163 -10.96 5.54 18.73
CA VAL A 163 -11.28 5.27 17.33
C VAL A 163 -12.39 4.24 17.27
N LEU A 164 -13.49 4.55 16.59
CA LEU A 164 -14.60 3.64 16.35
C LEU A 164 -14.64 3.17 14.90
N ILE A 165 -14.84 1.87 14.70
CA ILE A 165 -15.01 1.28 13.36
C ILE A 165 -16.39 0.65 13.18
N GLY A 166 -16.94 0.75 11.97
CA GLY A 166 -18.20 0.09 11.60
C GLY A 166 -18.02 -1.37 11.19
N GLU A 167 -19.13 -2.10 11.08
CA GLU A 167 -19.16 -3.53 10.76
C GLU A 167 -18.47 -3.89 9.45
N ALA A 168 -18.74 -3.12 8.39
CA ALA A 168 -18.12 -3.34 7.07
C ALA A 168 -16.59 -3.18 7.14
N THR A 169 -16.11 -2.19 7.89
CA THR A 169 -14.67 -1.99 8.12
C THR A 169 -14.09 -3.14 8.93
N LEU A 170 -14.75 -3.56 10.01
CA LEU A 170 -14.33 -4.71 10.81
C LEU A 170 -14.20 -5.96 9.95
N GLY A 171 -15.17 -6.25 9.07
CA GLY A 171 -15.12 -7.40 8.15
C GLY A 171 -13.84 -7.43 7.30
N LEU A 172 -13.32 -6.26 6.91
CA LEU A 172 -12.12 -6.13 6.08
C LEU A 172 -10.82 -6.12 6.87
N VAL A 173 -10.84 -5.75 8.16
CA VAL A 173 -9.62 -5.54 8.96
C VAL A 173 -9.49 -6.47 10.17
N ARG A 174 -10.49 -7.32 10.46
CA ARG A 174 -10.57 -8.18 11.66
C ARG A 174 -9.30 -8.99 11.94
N THR A 175 -8.59 -9.42 10.90
CA THR A 175 -7.38 -10.26 11.02
C THR A 175 -6.09 -9.46 11.20
N ALA A 176 -6.15 -8.13 11.12
CA ALA A 176 -4.98 -7.25 11.14
C ALA A 176 -5.09 -6.14 12.20
N MET A 177 -6.18 -6.13 12.97
CA MET A 177 -6.51 -5.11 13.95
C MET A 177 -7.02 -5.77 15.23
N GLU A 178 -6.54 -5.27 16.37
CA GLU A 178 -7.09 -5.57 17.68
C GLU A 178 -8.26 -4.62 17.93
N VAL A 179 -9.42 -5.18 18.28
CA VAL A 179 -10.66 -4.44 18.52
C VAL A 179 -11.24 -4.80 19.88
N GLY A 180 -11.86 -3.83 20.53
CA GLY A 180 -12.58 -4.03 21.79
C GLY A 180 -13.97 -4.64 21.60
N ASP A 181 -14.73 -4.71 22.69
CA ASP A 181 -16.08 -5.27 22.69
C ASP A 181 -17.04 -4.48 21.79
N GLU A 182 -17.99 -5.20 21.20
CA GLU A 182 -19.05 -4.62 20.37
C GLU A 182 -19.92 -3.64 21.18
N ARG A 183 -20.21 -2.50 20.56
CA ARG A 183 -21.17 -1.50 21.06
C ARG A 183 -22.27 -1.25 20.04
N LEU A 184 -23.51 -1.43 20.46
CA LEU A 184 -24.68 -1.04 19.67
C LEU A 184 -24.96 0.45 19.89
N LEU A 185 -24.83 1.25 18.84
CA LEU A 185 -25.00 2.69 18.89
C LEU A 185 -26.35 3.10 18.30
N GLU A 186 -27.15 3.84 19.07
CA GLU A 186 -28.36 4.48 18.56
C GLU A 186 -27.99 5.78 17.83
N LEU A 187 -27.94 5.73 16.50
CA LEU A 187 -27.55 6.87 15.69
C LEU A 187 -28.78 7.61 15.14
N LYS A 188 -28.84 8.93 15.36
CA LYS A 188 -29.98 9.78 14.96
C LYS A 188 -30.39 9.60 13.49
N GLY A 189 -31.57 9.05 13.23
CA GLY A 189 -32.09 8.85 11.86
C GLY A 189 -31.71 7.51 11.21
N LYS A 190 -31.19 6.56 11.97
CA LYS A 190 -31.23 5.13 11.62
C LYS A 190 -32.34 4.46 12.44
N ALA A 191 -33.07 3.53 11.81
CA ALA A 191 -34.12 2.78 12.47
C ALA A 191 -33.58 1.65 13.36
N GLU A 192 -32.41 1.13 13.03
CA GLU A 192 -31.73 0.04 13.74
C GLU A 192 -30.43 0.56 14.38
N ALA A 193 -30.07 0.00 15.53
CA ALA A 193 -28.81 0.30 16.20
C ALA A 193 -27.64 -0.14 15.31
N VAL A 194 -26.61 0.71 15.22
CA VAL A 194 -25.44 0.43 14.39
C VAL A 194 -24.36 -0.19 15.27
N PRO A 195 -23.91 -1.43 14.99
CA PRO A 195 -22.83 -2.04 15.73
C PRO A 195 -21.50 -1.36 15.39
N ALA A 196 -20.69 -1.13 16.42
CA ALA A 196 -19.42 -0.45 16.32
C ALA A 196 -18.41 -1.05 17.30
N TRP A 197 -17.12 -0.99 16.94
CA TRP A 197 -16.04 -1.58 17.73
C TRP A 197 -14.95 -0.54 18.01
N PRO A 198 -14.47 -0.41 19.26
CA PRO A 198 -13.26 0.35 19.55
C PRO A 198 -12.07 -0.28 18.83
N LEU A 199 -11.32 0.49 18.05
CA LEU A 199 -10.07 0.05 17.44
C LEU A 199 -8.91 0.32 18.40
N LEU A 200 -8.26 -0.75 18.87
CA LEU A 200 -7.28 -0.68 19.95
C LEU A 200 -5.85 -0.54 19.39
N ALA A 201 -5.45 -1.45 18.50
CA ALA A 201 -4.10 -1.49 17.94
C ALA A 201 -4.07 -2.20 16.58
N ALA A 202 -3.01 -1.96 15.81
CA ALA A 202 -2.70 -2.79 14.65
C ALA A 202 -1.94 -4.03 15.12
N THR A 203 -2.42 -5.23 14.77
CA THR A 203 -1.66 -6.45 15.07
C THR A 203 -0.48 -6.52 14.10
N GLY A 204 0.73 -6.62 14.65
CA GLY A 204 1.93 -6.84 13.86
C GLY A 204 1.80 -8.10 13.00
N ASP A 205 2.16 -7.92 11.74
CA ASP A 205 2.43 -8.94 10.73
C ASP A 205 1.29 -9.49 9.84
N VAL A 206 1.60 -9.50 8.54
CA VAL A 206 0.78 -10.01 7.43
C VAL A 206 0.60 -11.54 7.53
N ALA A 207 1.47 -12.21 8.27
CA ALA A 207 1.53 -13.67 8.38
C ALA A 207 0.29 -14.31 9.03
N ARG A 208 -0.48 -13.59 9.87
CA ARG A 208 -1.72 -14.12 10.50
C ARG A 208 -2.99 -13.93 9.66
N ARG A 209 -2.91 -13.39 8.45
CA ARG A 209 -4.07 -12.95 7.61
C ARG A 209 -4.93 -14.08 7.01
N PHE A 210 -4.68 -15.33 7.39
CA PHE A 210 -4.87 -16.45 6.49
C PHE A 210 -5.31 -17.71 7.24
N ALA A 211 -6.41 -17.58 8.00
CA ALA A 211 -6.96 -18.64 8.86
C ALA A 211 -7.58 -19.83 8.09
N THR A 212 -7.97 -19.66 6.83
CA THR A 212 -8.41 -20.76 5.96
C THR A 212 -7.20 -21.53 5.42
N PRO A 213 -7.25 -22.87 5.36
CA PRO A 213 -6.16 -23.68 4.80
C PRO A 213 -5.93 -23.33 3.33
N MET A 214 -4.67 -23.40 2.89
CA MET A 214 -4.34 -23.27 1.46
C MET A 214 -4.95 -24.44 0.68
N VAL A 215 -5.64 -24.14 -0.43
CA VAL A 215 -6.23 -25.15 -1.32
C VAL A 215 -5.65 -25.01 -2.72
N GLY A 216 -5.21 -26.11 -3.32
CA GLY A 216 -4.87 -26.17 -4.75
C GLY A 216 -3.54 -25.51 -5.13
N ARG A 217 -2.64 -25.32 -4.16
CA ARG A 217 -1.34 -24.64 -4.33
C ARG A 217 -0.16 -25.45 -3.81
N GLU A 218 -0.36 -26.74 -3.56
CA GLU A 218 0.64 -27.64 -2.95
C GLU A 218 1.86 -27.82 -3.86
N THR A 219 1.69 -27.75 -5.18
CA THR A 219 2.79 -27.86 -6.14
C THR A 219 3.62 -26.59 -6.17
N GLU A 220 2.98 -25.42 -6.16
CA GLU A 220 3.64 -24.12 -6.19
C GLU A 220 4.38 -23.85 -4.88
N LEU A 221 3.77 -24.19 -3.73
CA LEU A 221 4.43 -24.14 -2.42
C LEU A 221 5.67 -25.03 -2.37
N ARG A 222 5.57 -26.27 -2.88
CA ARG A 222 6.71 -27.19 -2.94
C ARG A 222 7.85 -26.61 -3.78
N ARG A 223 7.55 -26.03 -4.94
CA ARG A 223 8.57 -25.38 -5.80
C ARG A 223 9.23 -24.19 -5.13
N LEU A 224 8.48 -23.38 -4.38
CA LEU A 224 9.02 -22.27 -3.59
C LEU A 224 9.97 -22.78 -2.49
N HIS A 225 9.55 -23.80 -1.75
CA HIS A 225 10.38 -24.46 -0.74
C HIS A 225 11.64 -25.07 -1.36
N ASP A 226 11.53 -25.79 -2.48
CA ASP A 226 12.69 -26.37 -3.18
C ASP A 226 13.67 -25.28 -3.64
N ALA A 227 13.18 -24.17 -4.18
CA ALA A 227 14.03 -23.04 -4.59
C ALA A 227 14.73 -22.39 -3.39
N PHE A 228 14.05 -22.24 -2.26
CA PHE A 228 14.67 -21.74 -1.03
C PHE A 228 15.75 -22.69 -0.51
N GLN A 229 15.46 -23.98 -0.44
CA GLN A 229 16.43 -25.00 -0.01
C GLN A 229 17.64 -25.04 -0.94
N GLN A 230 17.44 -24.86 -2.25
CA GLN A 230 18.54 -24.75 -3.22
C GLN A 230 19.39 -23.50 -2.96
N ALA A 231 18.77 -22.34 -2.69
CA ALA A 231 19.49 -21.11 -2.35
C ALA A 231 20.37 -21.30 -1.10
N VAL A 232 19.83 -21.97 -0.08
CA VAL A 232 20.53 -22.27 1.17
C VAL A 232 21.67 -23.27 0.95
N HIS A 233 21.40 -24.38 0.25
CA HIS A 233 22.36 -25.45 0.01
C HIS A 233 23.54 -24.98 -0.83
N ASP A 234 23.27 -24.35 -1.98
CA ASP A 234 24.29 -23.88 -2.92
C ASP A 234 24.93 -22.57 -2.47
N ARG A 235 24.37 -21.92 -1.44
CA ARG A 235 24.71 -20.56 -1.02
C ARG A 235 24.71 -19.61 -2.21
N SER A 236 23.64 -19.65 -2.99
CA SER A 236 23.49 -18.86 -4.21
C SER A 236 22.19 -18.08 -4.21
N CYS A 237 22.10 -17.10 -5.11
CA CYS A 237 20.86 -16.38 -5.35
C CYS A 237 19.95 -17.20 -6.27
N GLN A 238 18.70 -17.37 -5.86
CA GLN A 238 17.62 -17.99 -6.64
C GLN A 238 16.56 -16.93 -6.95
N LEU A 239 16.22 -16.78 -8.22
CA LEU A 239 15.16 -15.91 -8.70
C LEU A 239 13.89 -16.73 -8.91
N PHE A 240 12.87 -16.52 -8.06
CA PHE A 240 11.59 -17.20 -8.17
C PHE A 240 10.49 -16.21 -8.51
N THR A 241 9.88 -16.35 -9.67
CA THR A 241 8.81 -15.46 -10.15
C THR A 241 7.45 -16.15 -10.12
N VAL A 242 6.51 -15.56 -9.39
CA VAL A 242 5.10 -15.96 -9.34
C VAL A 242 4.30 -14.98 -10.21
N LEU A 243 3.80 -15.47 -11.34
CA LEU A 243 2.91 -14.75 -12.24
C LEU A 243 1.45 -15.09 -11.96
N GLY A 244 0.56 -14.16 -12.23
CA GLY A 244 -0.88 -14.42 -12.21
C GLY A 244 -1.72 -13.15 -12.17
N SER A 245 -3.00 -13.27 -12.48
CA SER A 245 -3.95 -12.14 -12.44
C SER A 245 -4.13 -11.57 -11.02
N ALA A 246 -4.72 -10.38 -10.92
CA ALA A 246 -5.12 -9.82 -9.62
C ALA A 246 -6.10 -10.77 -8.90
N GLY A 247 -5.98 -10.89 -7.57
CA GLY A 247 -6.86 -11.75 -6.77
C GLY A 247 -6.63 -13.27 -6.87
N VAL A 248 -5.76 -13.77 -7.75
CA VAL A 248 -5.53 -15.23 -7.95
C VAL A 248 -4.84 -15.93 -6.76
N GLY A 249 -4.39 -15.17 -5.76
CA GLY A 249 -3.77 -15.69 -4.54
C GLY A 249 -2.24 -15.63 -4.49
N LYS A 250 -1.56 -14.81 -5.31
CA LYS A 250 -0.09 -14.64 -5.28
C LYS A 250 0.42 -14.26 -3.87
N SER A 251 -0.16 -13.23 -3.28
CA SER A 251 0.22 -12.74 -1.94
C SER A 251 -0.11 -13.76 -0.84
N ARG A 252 -1.16 -14.57 -1.03
CA ARG A 252 -1.52 -15.69 -0.13
C ARG A 252 -0.46 -16.79 -0.20
N LEU A 253 -0.07 -17.22 -1.40
CA LEU A 253 0.99 -18.20 -1.63
C LEU A 253 2.32 -17.75 -0.99
N ALA A 254 2.71 -16.51 -1.24
CA ALA A 254 3.93 -15.95 -0.66
C ALA A 254 3.86 -15.89 0.87
N ALA A 255 2.74 -15.47 1.45
CA ALA A 255 2.61 -15.41 2.90
C ALA A 255 2.62 -16.79 3.57
N GLU A 256 1.99 -17.80 2.97
CA GLU A 256 2.01 -19.18 3.46
C GLU A 256 3.44 -19.71 3.48
N PHE A 257 4.15 -19.58 2.36
CA PHE A 257 5.55 -19.97 2.24
C PHE A 257 6.42 -19.24 3.28
N LEU A 258 6.33 -17.92 3.36
CA LEU A 258 7.17 -17.12 4.27
C LEU A 258 6.87 -17.37 5.75
N GLY A 259 5.63 -17.77 6.09
CA GLY A 259 5.23 -18.08 7.47
C GLY A 259 5.87 -19.34 8.05
N GLU A 260 6.40 -20.23 7.20
CA GLU A 260 7.03 -21.49 7.58
C GLU A 260 8.57 -21.42 7.60
N LEU A 261 9.17 -20.30 7.19
CA LEU A 261 10.63 -20.18 7.02
C LEU A 261 11.32 -19.57 8.23
N GLU A 262 12.48 -20.12 8.55
CA GLU A 262 13.49 -19.48 9.39
C GLU A 262 14.46 -18.70 8.48
N ALA A 263 14.07 -17.48 8.12
CA ALA A 263 14.85 -16.60 7.25
C ALA A 263 14.62 -15.12 7.58
N ARG A 264 15.56 -14.25 7.21
CA ARG A 264 15.30 -12.81 7.16
C ARG A 264 14.40 -12.52 5.97
N VAL A 265 13.29 -11.83 6.18
CA VAL A 265 12.38 -11.43 5.10
C VAL A 265 12.35 -9.92 4.99
N VAL A 266 12.55 -9.40 3.79
CA VAL A 266 12.38 -7.98 3.45
C VAL A 266 11.48 -7.85 2.22
N ARG A 267 10.72 -6.77 2.14
CA ARG A 267 9.71 -6.59 1.07
C ARG A 267 9.74 -5.20 0.45
N GLY A 268 9.72 -5.12 -0.88
CA GLY A 268 9.51 -3.86 -1.60
C GLY A 268 8.33 -3.99 -2.56
N ARG A 269 7.57 -2.92 -2.75
CA ARG A 269 6.41 -2.89 -3.65
C ARG A 269 6.59 -1.84 -4.73
N CYS A 270 6.34 -2.25 -5.98
CA CYS A 270 6.30 -1.31 -7.10
C CYS A 270 4.98 -0.55 -7.08
N LEU A 271 5.05 0.78 -7.15
CA LEU A 271 3.88 1.64 -7.25
C LEU A 271 3.57 1.94 -8.72
N SER A 272 2.28 2.07 -9.05
CA SER A 272 1.84 2.35 -10.42
C SER A 272 1.89 3.84 -10.81
N TYR A 273 2.27 4.74 -9.90
CA TYR A 273 2.32 6.19 -10.13
C TYR A 273 3.26 6.92 -9.13
N GLY A 274 3.85 8.04 -9.56
CA GLY A 274 4.72 8.92 -8.77
C GLY A 274 6.01 9.32 -9.49
N ASP A 275 6.51 10.53 -9.25
CA ASP A 275 7.82 10.96 -9.74
C ASP A 275 8.94 10.37 -8.86
N GLY A 276 10.01 9.80 -9.45
CA GLY A 276 11.16 9.27 -8.72
C GLY A 276 10.98 7.87 -8.10
N ILE A 277 9.96 7.11 -8.52
CA ILE A 277 9.57 5.82 -7.93
C ILE A 277 10.34 4.59 -8.45
N THR A 278 11.22 4.74 -9.45
CA THR A 278 11.92 3.63 -10.11
C THR A 278 12.54 2.64 -9.11
N TYR A 279 13.18 3.17 -8.08
CA TYR A 279 13.84 2.41 -7.02
C TYR A 279 13.08 2.48 -5.68
N TRP A 280 11.80 2.85 -5.68
CA TRP A 280 10.98 2.86 -4.45
C TRP A 280 10.95 1.49 -3.73
N PRO A 281 10.81 0.34 -4.42
CA PRO A 281 10.87 -0.97 -3.75
C PRO A 281 12.21 -1.19 -3.03
N VAL A 282 13.31 -0.67 -3.60
CA VAL A 282 14.63 -0.72 -2.98
C VAL A 282 14.64 0.14 -1.72
N VAL A 283 14.13 1.37 -1.78
CA VAL A 283 14.02 2.27 -0.61
C VAL A 283 13.22 1.62 0.52
N GLU A 284 12.09 0.97 0.23
CA GLU A 284 11.31 0.25 1.24
C GLU A 284 12.10 -0.88 1.91
N ILE A 285 12.90 -1.60 1.13
CA ILE A 285 13.78 -2.66 1.63
C ILE A 285 14.91 -2.09 2.49
N LEU A 286 15.55 -0.99 2.06
CA LEU A 286 16.59 -0.31 2.85
C LEU A 286 16.07 0.12 4.23
N LYS A 287 14.85 0.69 4.28
CA LYS A 287 14.20 1.08 5.53
C LYS A 287 13.95 -0.10 6.47
N GLN A 288 13.71 -1.30 5.94
CA GLN A 288 13.53 -2.53 6.75
C GLN A 288 14.86 -3.09 7.27
N PHE A 289 15.95 -2.94 6.52
CA PHE A 289 17.27 -3.30 7.03
C PHE A 289 17.70 -2.40 8.18
N GLY A 290 17.40 -1.09 8.09
CA GLY A 290 17.81 -0.09 9.06
C GLY A 290 19.32 0.19 9.05
N THR A 291 20.03 -0.38 8.07
CA THR A 291 21.48 -0.29 7.87
C THR A 291 21.78 -0.17 6.38
N LEU A 292 22.94 0.39 6.07
CA LEU A 292 23.51 0.43 4.72
C LEU A 292 24.68 -0.56 4.64
N PRO A 293 25.07 -1.01 3.43
CA PRO A 293 26.21 -1.91 3.27
C PRO A 293 27.51 -1.17 3.60
N GLU A 294 28.51 -1.91 4.05
CA GLU A 294 29.82 -1.34 4.38
C GLU A 294 30.62 -0.95 3.13
N GLY A 295 31.43 0.11 3.26
CA GLY A 295 32.43 0.53 2.26
C GLY A 295 31.83 1.26 1.05
N ASP A 296 32.43 1.08 -0.12
CA ASP A 296 32.08 1.84 -1.33
C ASP A 296 30.62 1.61 -1.79
N ALA A 297 29.96 0.56 -1.30
CA ALA A 297 28.57 0.20 -1.60
C ALA A 297 27.53 1.06 -0.85
N GLU A 298 27.95 1.82 0.17
CA GLU A 298 27.07 2.68 0.95
C GLU A 298 26.53 3.86 0.13
N ARG A 299 27.44 4.56 -0.57
CA ARG A 299 27.15 5.81 -1.29
C ARG A 299 26.01 5.68 -2.31
N PRO A 300 25.96 4.64 -3.16
CA PRO A 300 24.87 4.52 -4.13
C PRO A 300 23.50 4.39 -3.48
N LEU A 301 23.42 3.69 -2.34
CA LEU A 301 22.15 3.46 -1.65
C LEU A 301 21.73 4.63 -0.76
N SER A 302 22.67 5.36 -0.15
CA SER A 302 22.36 6.59 0.58
C SER A 302 21.78 7.67 -0.35
N SER A 303 22.17 7.67 -1.63
CA SER A 303 21.56 8.54 -2.65
C SER A 303 20.05 8.28 -2.85
N LEU A 304 19.60 7.02 -2.75
CA LEU A 304 18.18 6.67 -2.83
C LEU A 304 17.38 7.12 -1.60
N LEU A 305 18.03 7.22 -0.45
CA LEU A 305 17.43 7.71 0.79
C LEU A 305 17.37 9.25 0.86
N GLY A 306 17.95 9.95 -0.12
CA GLY A 306 18.07 11.41 -0.10
C GLY A 306 19.17 11.92 0.83
N GLU A 307 20.09 11.04 1.25
CA GLU A 307 21.20 11.36 2.17
C GLU A 307 22.49 11.75 1.42
N SER A 308 22.47 11.74 0.08
CA SER A 308 23.57 12.16 -0.78
C SER A 308 23.12 13.22 -1.80
N GLU A 309 23.95 14.23 -2.04
CA GLU A 309 23.67 15.32 -2.99
C GLU A 309 23.83 14.91 -4.46
N MET A 310 24.56 13.83 -4.75
CA MET A 310 24.79 13.35 -6.12
C MET A 310 24.01 12.07 -6.42
N PRO A 311 23.17 12.04 -7.47
CA PRO A 311 22.50 10.82 -7.92
C PRO A 311 23.53 9.74 -8.27
N ALA A 312 23.29 8.51 -7.83
CA ALA A 312 24.09 7.36 -8.24
C ALA A 312 23.61 6.81 -9.59
N ALA A 313 24.53 6.23 -10.35
CA ALA A 313 24.19 5.56 -11.60
C ALA A 313 23.46 4.22 -11.33
N ALA A 314 22.67 3.76 -12.30
CA ALA A 314 21.85 2.55 -12.14
C ALA A 314 22.67 1.29 -11.83
N ASP A 315 23.87 1.16 -12.41
CA ASP A 315 24.80 0.08 -12.17
C ASP A 315 25.43 0.14 -10.77
N GLU A 316 25.75 1.34 -10.28
CA GLU A 316 26.20 1.56 -8.91
C GLU A 316 25.11 1.19 -7.89
N ILE A 317 23.86 1.55 -8.15
CA ILE A 317 22.71 1.20 -7.32
C ILE A 317 22.51 -0.32 -7.31
N ALA A 318 22.52 -0.95 -8.48
CA ALA A 318 22.38 -2.41 -8.59
C ALA A 318 23.50 -3.15 -7.84
N TRP A 319 24.74 -2.67 -7.97
CA TRP A 319 25.89 -3.23 -7.26
C TRP A 319 25.78 -3.02 -5.74
N GLY A 320 25.43 -1.81 -5.29
CA GLY A 320 25.26 -1.49 -3.88
C GLY A 320 24.16 -2.33 -3.24
N PHE A 321 23.00 -2.45 -3.90
CA PHE A 321 21.89 -3.27 -3.45
C PHE A 321 22.27 -4.75 -3.38
N ARG A 322 22.96 -5.27 -4.40
CA ARG A 322 23.50 -6.63 -4.37
C ARG A 322 24.40 -6.86 -3.16
N LYS A 323 25.31 -5.92 -2.87
CA LYS A 323 26.24 -6.02 -1.73
C LYS A 323 25.55 -5.98 -0.39
N LEU A 324 24.49 -5.18 -0.26
CA LEU A 324 23.65 -5.19 0.93
C LEU A 324 22.98 -6.57 1.11
N LEU A 325 22.31 -7.10 0.09
CA LEU A 325 21.66 -8.41 0.20
C LEU A 325 22.67 -9.53 0.52
N GLU A 326 23.86 -9.51 -0.11
CA GLU A 326 24.94 -10.44 0.20
C GLU A 326 25.42 -10.33 1.65
N GLN A 327 25.57 -9.11 2.17
CA GLN A 327 25.98 -8.86 3.56
C GLN A 327 24.94 -9.42 4.55
N GLU A 328 23.67 -9.09 4.35
CA GLU A 328 22.58 -9.48 5.23
C GLU A 328 22.30 -10.98 5.18
N ALA A 329 22.57 -11.63 4.04
CA ALA A 329 22.46 -13.08 3.86
C ALA A 329 23.62 -13.88 4.51
N ARG A 330 24.66 -13.23 5.05
CA ARG A 330 25.77 -13.94 5.73
C ARG A 330 25.34 -14.51 7.08
N GLU A 331 24.48 -13.82 7.81
CA GLU A 331 24.05 -14.20 9.15
C GLU A 331 22.99 -15.28 9.12
N GLN A 332 22.03 -15.16 8.21
CA GLN A 332 20.93 -16.11 8.00
C GLN A 332 20.43 -16.03 6.55
N PRO A 333 19.73 -17.06 6.03
CA PRO A 333 19.12 -17.00 4.71
C PRO A 333 18.22 -15.77 4.55
N LEU A 334 18.26 -15.15 3.37
CA LEU A 334 17.53 -13.92 3.07
C LEU A 334 16.49 -14.18 1.99
N VAL A 335 15.24 -13.80 2.26
CA VAL A 335 14.17 -13.75 1.26
C VAL A 335 13.82 -12.29 1.00
N CYS A 336 14.09 -11.84 -0.22
CA CYS A 336 13.77 -10.50 -0.69
C CYS A 336 12.55 -10.58 -1.60
N VAL A 337 11.43 -10.03 -1.15
CA VAL A 337 10.16 -10.07 -1.88
C VAL A 337 9.98 -8.76 -2.64
N LEU A 338 9.74 -8.84 -3.95
CA LEU A 338 9.33 -7.69 -4.75
C LEU A 338 7.93 -7.91 -5.31
N ASP A 339 7.00 -7.08 -4.86
CA ASP A 339 5.60 -7.14 -5.28
C ASP A 339 5.33 -6.17 -6.44
N ASP A 340 4.32 -6.52 -7.23
CA ASP A 340 3.83 -5.76 -8.36
C ASP A 340 4.91 -5.39 -9.41
N LEU A 341 5.92 -6.26 -9.64
CA LEU A 341 7.10 -5.92 -10.48
C LEU A 341 6.75 -5.58 -11.95
N HIS A 342 5.56 -5.94 -12.43
CA HIS A 342 5.02 -5.49 -13.72
C HIS A 342 4.92 -3.96 -13.84
N TRP A 343 4.85 -3.21 -12.73
CA TRP A 343 4.95 -1.75 -12.73
C TRP A 343 6.39 -1.21 -12.71
N GLY A 344 7.38 -2.04 -12.40
CA GLY A 344 8.78 -1.62 -12.33
C GLY A 344 9.32 -1.16 -13.69
N GLU A 345 10.22 -0.18 -13.68
CA GLU A 345 10.91 0.28 -14.89
C GLU A 345 12.06 -0.67 -15.26
N GLU A 346 12.57 -0.57 -16.50
CA GLU A 346 13.63 -1.45 -17.02
C GLU A 346 14.89 -1.46 -16.13
N THR A 347 15.27 -0.32 -15.56
CA THR A 347 16.44 -0.22 -14.69
C THR A 347 16.27 -0.96 -13.34
N LEU A 348 15.05 -1.10 -12.84
CA LEU A 348 14.75 -1.95 -11.67
C LEU A 348 14.79 -3.43 -12.06
N LEU A 349 14.27 -3.78 -13.24
CA LEU A 349 14.33 -5.15 -13.76
C LEU A 349 15.79 -5.58 -13.97
N ASP A 350 16.61 -4.71 -14.55
CA ASP A 350 18.05 -4.90 -14.70
C ASP A 350 18.74 -5.11 -13.35
N LEU A 351 18.35 -4.34 -12.33
CA LEU A 351 18.88 -4.50 -10.97
C LEU A 351 18.52 -5.86 -10.37
N VAL A 352 17.28 -6.32 -10.48
CA VAL A 352 16.87 -7.64 -9.97
C VAL A 352 17.64 -8.74 -10.68
N GLU A 353 17.78 -8.64 -12.00
CA GLU A 353 18.55 -9.59 -12.80
C GLU A 353 20.04 -9.57 -12.46
N HIS A 354 20.60 -8.39 -12.20
CA HIS A 354 21.98 -8.21 -11.76
C HIS A 354 22.25 -8.91 -10.42
N VAL A 355 21.34 -8.80 -9.45
CA VAL A 355 21.44 -9.51 -8.18
C VAL A 355 21.36 -11.02 -8.42
N ALA A 356 20.38 -11.49 -9.21
CA ALA A 356 20.20 -12.90 -9.49
C ALA A 356 21.43 -13.55 -10.14
N ASP A 357 22.09 -12.86 -11.09
CA ASP A 357 23.19 -13.45 -11.87
C ASP A 357 24.55 -13.39 -11.16
N LEU A 358 24.76 -12.33 -10.35
CA LEU A 358 26.09 -11.99 -9.84
C LEU A 358 26.26 -12.25 -8.35
N SER A 359 25.17 -12.47 -7.59
CA SER A 359 25.30 -12.84 -6.18
C SER A 359 25.87 -14.26 -6.02
N ARG A 360 26.94 -14.35 -5.24
CA ARG A 360 27.68 -15.59 -4.95
C ARG A 360 27.92 -15.74 -3.46
N ASP A 361 28.03 -16.98 -2.99
CA ASP A 361 28.30 -17.35 -1.60
C ASP A 361 27.32 -16.76 -0.57
N ALA A 362 26.11 -16.41 -1.01
CA ALA A 362 25.05 -15.79 -0.24
C ALA A 362 23.70 -16.52 -0.50
N PRO A 363 23.07 -17.11 0.54
CA PRO A 363 21.79 -17.79 0.42
C PRO A 363 20.63 -16.78 0.31
N ILE A 364 20.32 -16.38 -0.93
CA ILE A 364 19.31 -15.36 -1.24
C ILE A 364 18.21 -15.98 -2.09
N LEU A 365 16.95 -15.77 -1.70
CA LEU A 365 15.80 -16.00 -2.55
C LEU A 365 15.18 -14.66 -2.93
N LEU A 366 15.22 -14.31 -4.22
CA LEU A 366 14.44 -13.21 -4.77
C LEU A 366 13.06 -13.74 -5.16
N LEU A 367 12.04 -13.41 -4.37
CA LEU A 367 10.66 -13.79 -4.63
C LEU A 367 9.92 -12.64 -5.33
N ILE A 368 9.66 -12.81 -6.62
CA ILE A 368 9.02 -11.81 -7.45
C ILE A 368 7.54 -12.16 -7.63
N MET A 369 6.66 -11.20 -7.37
CA MET A 369 5.25 -11.30 -7.72
C MET A 369 4.93 -10.30 -8.83
N ALA A 370 4.33 -10.79 -9.90
CA ALA A 370 3.96 -9.96 -11.03
C ALA A 370 2.72 -10.49 -11.75
N ARG A 371 2.24 -9.70 -12.70
CA ARG A 371 1.23 -10.14 -13.66
C ARG A 371 1.90 -10.55 -14.98
N PRO A 372 1.23 -11.33 -15.86
CA PRO A 372 1.81 -11.82 -17.11
C PRO A 372 2.41 -10.74 -18.02
N GLU A 373 1.93 -9.50 -17.92
CA GLU A 373 2.41 -8.30 -18.62
C GLU A 373 3.92 -8.07 -18.43
N LEU A 374 4.52 -8.57 -17.33
CA LEU A 374 5.97 -8.56 -17.16
C LEU A 374 6.70 -9.30 -18.30
N LEU A 375 6.19 -10.46 -18.72
CA LEU A 375 6.79 -11.25 -19.80
C LEU A 375 6.49 -10.66 -21.18
N GLU A 376 5.39 -9.93 -21.33
CA GLU A 376 5.11 -9.22 -22.58
C GLU A 376 6.13 -8.09 -22.80
N ARG A 377 6.50 -7.38 -21.73
CA ARG A 377 7.49 -6.30 -21.79
C ARG A 377 8.92 -6.82 -21.80
N ARG A 378 9.23 -7.86 -21.01
CA ARG A 378 10.57 -8.46 -20.92
C ARG A 378 10.50 -9.98 -21.17
N PRO A 379 10.39 -10.41 -22.44
CA PRO A 379 10.23 -11.84 -22.79
C PRO A 379 11.38 -12.74 -22.35
N ALA A 380 12.57 -12.17 -22.15
CA ALA A 380 13.75 -12.88 -21.67
C ALA A 380 13.84 -12.95 -20.14
N TRP A 381 12.83 -12.45 -19.39
CA TRP A 381 12.84 -12.44 -17.93
C TRP A 381 13.03 -13.85 -17.36
N GLY A 382 14.09 -14.02 -16.56
CA GLY A 382 14.47 -15.33 -16.03
C GLY A 382 14.99 -16.34 -17.07
N GLY A 383 14.88 -16.03 -18.37
CA GLY A 383 15.30 -16.89 -19.47
C GLY A 383 16.82 -16.95 -19.59
N GLY A 384 17.35 -18.16 -19.74
CA GLY A 384 18.81 -18.38 -19.88
C GLY A 384 19.61 -18.22 -18.59
N LYS A 385 18.96 -17.92 -17.46
CA LYS A 385 19.59 -17.89 -16.14
C LYS A 385 19.63 -19.29 -15.54
N TRP A 386 20.69 -19.57 -14.77
CA TRP A 386 20.91 -20.89 -14.16
C TRP A 386 20.00 -21.12 -12.94
N ASN A 387 19.70 -20.06 -12.22
CA ASN A 387 19.01 -20.08 -10.92
C ASN A 387 17.70 -19.29 -10.99
N ALA A 388 16.89 -19.52 -12.02
CA ALA A 388 15.62 -18.82 -12.20
C ALA A 388 14.47 -19.80 -12.43
N THR A 389 13.37 -19.61 -11.70
CA THR A 389 12.12 -20.37 -11.84
C THR A 389 10.96 -19.40 -12.01
N THR A 390 10.07 -19.68 -12.96
CA THR A 390 8.83 -18.93 -13.14
C THR A 390 7.64 -19.88 -13.06
N VAL A 391 6.63 -19.51 -12.27
CA VAL A 391 5.36 -20.24 -12.16
C VAL A 391 4.20 -19.30 -12.50
N LEU A 392 3.18 -19.82 -13.18
CA LEU A 392 1.94 -19.12 -13.44
C LEU A 392 0.84 -19.68 -12.54
N LEU A 393 0.22 -18.82 -11.74
CA LEU A 393 -0.96 -19.16 -10.96
C LEU A 393 -2.19 -19.00 -11.83
N GLU A 394 -2.86 -20.13 -12.07
CA GLU A 394 -4.18 -20.18 -12.69
C GLU A 394 -5.28 -20.06 -11.62
N PRO A 395 -6.49 -19.58 -11.95
CA PRO A 395 -7.63 -19.64 -11.05
C PRO A 395 -7.86 -21.06 -10.51
N LEU A 396 -8.38 -21.16 -9.28
CA LEU A 396 -8.72 -22.45 -8.68
C LEU A 396 -9.77 -23.17 -9.54
N ASP A 397 -9.65 -24.49 -9.62
CA ASP A 397 -10.66 -25.31 -10.27
C ASP A 397 -11.97 -25.37 -9.43
N ALA A 398 -13.01 -25.99 -9.99
CA ALA A 398 -14.31 -26.05 -9.32
C ALA A 398 -14.25 -26.82 -7.98
N ALA A 399 -13.45 -27.90 -7.90
CA ALA A 399 -13.33 -28.71 -6.70
C ALA A 399 -12.48 -28.04 -5.62
N GLU A 400 -11.47 -27.26 -6.02
CA GLU A 400 -10.68 -26.40 -5.15
C GLU A 400 -11.52 -25.22 -4.62
N THR A 401 -12.34 -24.63 -5.48
CA THR A 401 -13.26 -23.57 -5.08
C THR A 401 -14.29 -24.07 -4.07
N GLU A 402 -14.88 -25.25 -4.29
CA GLU A 402 -15.79 -25.88 -3.32
C GLU A 402 -15.11 -26.16 -1.98
N ARG A 403 -13.87 -26.64 -1.99
CA ARG A 403 -13.07 -26.88 -0.77
C ARG A 403 -12.69 -25.61 -0.02
N LEU A 404 -12.50 -24.50 -0.73
CA LEU A 404 -12.22 -23.20 -0.12
C LEU A 404 -13.46 -22.59 0.56
N LEU A 405 -14.66 -22.91 0.05
CA LEU A 405 -15.94 -22.42 0.56
C LEU A 405 -16.54 -23.28 1.68
N ALA A 406 -16.07 -24.51 1.84
CA ALA A 406 -16.46 -25.47 2.87
C ALA A 406 -15.71 -25.21 4.19
#